data_AF-A0A179IGM0-F1
#
_entry.id   AF-A0A179IGM0-F1
#
_cell.length_a   1.000
_cell.length_b   1.000
_cell.length_c   1.000
_cell.angle_alpha   90.00
_cell.angle_beta   90.00
_cell.angle_gamma   90.00
#
_symmetry.space_group_name_H-M   'P 1'
#
loop_
_entity.id
_entity.type
_entity.pdbx_description
1 polymer ?
#
loop_
_entity_poly.entity_id
_entity_poly.type
_entity_poly.pdbx_seq_one_letter_code
_entity_poly.pdbx_strand_id
1 'polypeptide(L)'
;MPSYVRALNTATAARTTQPDGRERVVILGSGWAGYALAQTIKPSKASRVLISPRSHFVFTPLLASTTVGTLEFRASIEPVRRLGLDEFHQAWASDIDFANKTIRLEANTMSDTAGTKTSTLRGPVKGPEFDISYDKLVIAVGCYSQTFGIEGVAQHANFLRDVGDARDIRLKVLTAFERADLPSTTDAQRRELLSFAI
;
A
#
# COMPACT_ATOMS: atom_id res chain seq x y z
N MET A 1 6.07 -38.86 2.53
CA MET A 1 5.82 -37.42 2.34
C MET A 1 7.05 -36.66 2.81
N PRO A 2 7.94 -36.17 1.92
CA PRO A 2 9.18 -35.55 2.36
C PRO A 2 8.91 -34.12 2.85
N SER A 3 9.28 -33.87 4.10
CA SER A 3 9.26 -32.59 4.81
C SER A 3 10.29 -31.61 4.24
N TYR A 4 9.84 -30.44 3.81
CA TYR A 4 10.71 -29.34 3.38
C TYR A 4 11.07 -28.46 4.58
N VAL A 5 12.10 -28.85 5.33
CA VAL A 5 12.71 -27.99 6.34
C VAL A 5 13.73 -27.11 5.62
N ARG A 6 13.37 -25.85 5.38
CA ARG A 6 14.27 -24.85 4.78
C ARG A 6 15.23 -24.36 5.89
N ALA A 7 16.48 -24.78 5.80
CA ALA A 7 17.54 -24.34 6.71
C ALA A 7 17.70 -22.81 6.64
N LEU A 8 17.72 -22.16 7.82
CA LEU A 8 18.10 -20.76 7.98
C LEU A 8 19.61 -20.67 7.76
N ASN A 9 20.02 -20.28 6.55
CA ASN A 9 21.42 -20.06 6.23
C ASN A 9 21.73 -18.58 6.43
N THR A 10 22.36 -18.25 7.57
CA THR A 10 23.04 -16.97 7.77
C THR A 10 24.29 -16.95 6.89
N ALA A 11 24.14 -16.49 5.65
CA ALA A 11 25.23 -16.39 4.69
C ALA A 11 25.54 -14.91 4.38
N THR A 12 26.81 -14.57 4.61
CA THR A 12 27.53 -13.37 4.19
C THR A 12 27.14 -12.95 2.77
N ALA A 13 26.98 -11.64 2.55
CA ALA A 13 26.49 -11.02 1.31
C ALA A 13 27.28 -11.44 0.06
N ALA A 14 26.89 -12.56 -0.55
CA ALA A 14 27.38 -13.01 -1.83
C ALA A 14 26.65 -12.25 -2.95
N ARG A 15 27.39 -11.81 -3.98
CA ARG A 15 26.85 -11.15 -5.18
C ARG A 15 25.66 -11.94 -5.73
N THR A 16 24.48 -11.33 -5.68
CA THR A 16 23.20 -11.93 -6.07
C THR A 16 22.86 -11.70 -7.53
N THR A 17 23.81 -11.99 -8.42
CA THR A 17 23.43 -12.30 -9.80
C THR A 17 22.56 -13.53 -9.76
N GLN A 18 21.34 -13.43 -10.28
CA GLN A 18 20.43 -14.58 -10.41
C GLN A 18 21.14 -15.71 -11.18
N PRO A 19 20.72 -16.98 -11.02
CA PRO A 19 21.35 -18.11 -11.71
C PRO A 19 21.40 -17.96 -13.25
N ASP A 20 20.50 -17.14 -13.81
CA ASP A 20 20.41 -16.80 -15.23
C ASP A 20 21.27 -15.59 -15.65
N GLY A 21 22.07 -15.04 -14.74
CA GLY A 21 22.98 -13.91 -14.98
C GLY A 21 22.31 -12.53 -15.03
N ARG A 22 20.99 -12.42 -14.83
CA ARG A 22 20.30 -11.12 -14.83
C ARG A 22 20.57 -10.36 -13.53
N GLU A 23 20.77 -9.05 -13.66
CA GLU A 23 20.82 -8.14 -12.49
C GLU A 23 19.45 -8.12 -11.78
N ARG A 24 19.47 -8.15 -10.46
CA ARG A 24 18.27 -8.05 -9.61
C ARG A 24 17.93 -6.58 -9.38
N VAL A 25 16.86 -6.12 -10.04
CA VAL A 25 16.34 -4.76 -9.89
C VAL A 25 15.17 -4.77 -8.92
N VAL A 26 15.36 -4.17 -7.76
CA VAL A 26 14.34 -4.06 -6.71
C VAL A 26 13.68 -2.68 -6.74
N ILE A 27 12.36 -2.67 -6.84
CA ILE A 27 11.53 -1.46 -6.88
C ILE A 27 10.69 -1.40 -5.60
N LEU A 28 10.89 -0.35 -4.81
CA LEU A 28 10.08 -0.06 -3.63
C LEU A 28 8.91 0.85 -4.00
N GLY A 29 7.68 0.35 -3.88
CA GLY A 29 6.43 1.07 -4.11
C GLY A 29 5.73 0.70 -5.42
N SER A 30 4.42 0.48 -5.33
CA SER A 30 3.52 0.21 -6.48
C SER A 30 2.76 1.45 -6.97
N GLY A 31 3.25 2.66 -6.65
CA GLY A 31 2.66 3.92 -7.12
C GLY A 31 3.03 4.25 -8.57
N TRP A 32 2.73 5.48 -9.00
CA TRP A 32 3.00 5.97 -10.36
C TRP A 32 4.41 5.64 -10.87
N ALA A 33 5.45 6.04 -10.14
CA ALA A 33 6.82 5.84 -10.57
C ALA A 33 7.21 4.34 -10.60
N GLY A 34 6.92 3.60 -9.53
CA GLY A 34 7.33 2.20 -9.40
C GLY A 34 6.59 1.27 -10.36
N TYR A 35 5.26 1.42 -10.48
CA TYR A 35 4.44 0.61 -11.39
C TYR A 35 4.76 0.91 -12.86
N ALA A 36 4.94 2.19 -13.24
CA ALA A 36 5.32 2.55 -14.59
C ALA A 36 6.72 2.03 -14.95
N LEU A 37 7.69 2.18 -14.05
CA LEU A 37 9.04 1.67 -14.30
C LEU A 37 9.03 0.14 -14.47
N ALA A 38 8.32 -0.59 -13.62
CA ALA A 38 8.21 -2.04 -13.69
C ALA A 38 7.64 -2.54 -15.03
N GLN A 39 6.75 -1.77 -15.68
CA GLN A 39 6.26 -2.05 -17.05
C GLN A 39 7.35 -1.88 -18.11
N THR A 40 8.23 -0.91 -17.96
CA THR A 40 9.23 -0.56 -18.99
C THR A 40 10.47 -1.46 -18.97
N ILE A 41 10.80 -2.06 -17.83
CA ILE A 41 11.97 -2.95 -17.71
C ILE A 41 11.65 -4.26 -18.43
N LYS A 42 12.45 -4.58 -19.45
CA LYS A 42 12.33 -5.81 -20.23
C LYS A 42 12.65 -7.03 -19.35
N PRO A 43 11.78 -8.06 -19.27
CA PRO A 43 12.02 -9.26 -18.47
C PRO A 43 13.34 -9.97 -18.80
N SER A 44 13.76 -9.93 -20.06
CA SER A 44 15.01 -10.56 -20.52
C SER A 44 16.28 -9.85 -20.07
N LYS A 45 16.20 -8.61 -19.57
CA LYS A 45 17.38 -7.81 -19.19
C LYS A 45 17.64 -7.77 -17.69
N ALA A 46 16.63 -8.01 -16.87
CA ALA A 46 16.74 -7.90 -15.43
C ALA A 46 15.72 -8.81 -14.74
N SER A 47 16.07 -9.31 -13.55
CA SER A 47 15.12 -9.91 -12.62
C SER A 47 14.39 -8.80 -11.88
N ARG A 48 13.07 -8.70 -12.10
CA ARG A 48 12.23 -7.59 -11.66
C ARG A 48 11.52 -7.98 -10.38
N VAL A 49 11.86 -7.30 -9.29
CA VAL A 49 11.28 -7.50 -7.96
C VAL A 49 10.56 -6.23 -7.55
N LEU A 50 9.25 -6.31 -7.30
CA LEU A 50 8.48 -5.19 -6.75
C LEU A 50 8.08 -5.46 -5.31
N ILE A 51 8.32 -4.49 -4.44
CA ILE A 51 7.99 -4.57 -3.02
C ILE A 51 7.04 -3.43 -2.71
N SER A 52 5.85 -3.74 -2.21
CA SER A 52 4.87 -2.74 -1.81
C SER A 52 3.96 -3.35 -0.76
N PRO A 53 3.51 -2.61 0.27
CA PRO A 53 2.54 -3.12 1.22
C PRO A 53 1.16 -3.35 0.56
N ARG A 54 0.94 -2.82 -0.65
CA ARG A 54 -0.29 -2.94 -1.41
C ARG A 54 -0.09 -3.77 -2.67
N SER A 55 -1.08 -4.62 -2.98
CA SER A 55 -1.04 -5.51 -4.15
C SER A 55 -1.44 -4.87 -5.49
N HIS A 56 -1.78 -3.58 -5.47
CA HIS A 56 -2.26 -2.82 -6.63
C HIS A 56 -1.54 -1.47 -6.82
N PHE A 57 -1.60 -0.98 -8.06
CA PHE A 57 -1.43 0.43 -8.41
C PHE A 57 -2.75 1.17 -8.26
N VAL A 58 -2.69 2.45 -7.89
CA VAL A 58 -3.84 3.34 -7.77
C VAL A 58 -3.68 4.49 -8.76
N PHE A 59 -4.63 4.63 -9.68
CA PHE A 59 -4.76 5.78 -10.55
C PHE A 59 -5.39 6.93 -9.76
N THR A 60 -4.55 7.62 -9.00
CA THR A 60 -4.96 8.65 -8.02
C THR A 60 -5.87 9.76 -8.56
N PRO A 61 -5.81 10.20 -9.84
CA PRO A 61 -6.72 11.22 -10.36
C PRO A 61 -8.21 10.84 -10.31
N LEU A 62 -8.55 9.55 -10.28
CA LEU A 62 -9.96 9.09 -10.25
C LEU A 62 -10.49 8.82 -8.85
N LEU A 63 -9.67 8.93 -7.79
CA LEU A 63 -10.11 8.61 -6.42
C LEU A 63 -11.26 9.51 -5.95
N ALA A 64 -11.27 10.78 -6.30
CA ALA A 64 -12.36 11.68 -5.94
C ALA A 64 -13.70 11.28 -6.63
N SER A 65 -13.66 10.67 -7.81
CA SER A 65 -14.86 10.17 -8.48
C SER A 65 -15.37 8.85 -7.89
N THR A 66 -14.49 8.07 -7.22
CA THR A 66 -14.89 6.81 -6.59
C THR A 66 -15.48 7.01 -5.19
N THR A 67 -15.13 8.09 -4.48
CA THR A 67 -15.72 8.43 -3.16
C THR A 67 -17.24 8.63 -3.23
N VAL A 68 -17.75 9.20 -4.32
CA VAL A 68 -19.18 9.47 -4.52
C VAL A 68 -19.87 8.46 -5.44
N GLY A 69 -19.14 7.45 -5.92
CA GLY A 69 -19.69 6.38 -6.76
C GLY A 69 -19.96 6.77 -8.21
N THR A 70 -19.45 7.91 -8.70
CA THR A 70 -19.44 8.23 -10.14
C THR A 70 -18.66 7.15 -10.91
N LEU A 71 -17.60 6.64 -10.30
CA LEU A 71 -16.84 5.49 -10.78
C LEU A 71 -16.78 4.42 -9.69
N GLU A 72 -16.69 3.16 -10.12
CA GLU A 72 -16.40 2.04 -9.23
C GLU A 72 -14.94 2.07 -8.77
N PHE A 73 -14.65 1.62 -7.54
CA PHE A 73 -13.28 1.59 -7.00
C PHE A 73 -12.31 0.83 -7.93
N ARG A 74 -12.80 -0.26 -8.53
CA ARG A 74 -12.03 -1.09 -9.48
C ARG A 74 -11.56 -0.33 -10.73
N ALA A 75 -12.24 0.76 -11.11
CA ALA A 75 -11.85 1.57 -12.26
C ALA A 75 -10.60 2.44 -11.96
N SER A 76 -10.20 2.55 -10.70
CA SER A 76 -9.06 3.35 -10.26
C SER A 76 -7.85 2.52 -9.82
N ILE A 77 -7.87 1.19 -10.01
CA ILE A 77 -6.78 0.31 -9.57
C ILE A 77 -6.36 -0.69 -10.65
N GLU A 78 -5.08 -1.07 -10.61
CA GLU A 78 -4.55 -2.16 -11.44
C GLU A 78 -3.71 -3.13 -10.60
N PRO A 79 -3.95 -4.45 -10.66
CA PRO A 79 -3.14 -5.42 -9.91
C PRO A 79 -1.68 -5.43 -10.35
N VAL A 80 -0.74 -5.39 -9.39
CA VAL A 80 0.71 -5.49 -9.66
C VAL A 80 1.06 -6.81 -10.33
N ARG A 81 0.35 -7.88 -9.99
CA ARG A 81 0.61 -9.23 -10.51
C ARG A 81 0.40 -9.35 -12.02
N ARG A 82 -0.30 -8.40 -12.66
CA ARG A 82 -0.44 -8.36 -14.14
C ARG A 82 0.86 -8.05 -14.87
N LEU A 83 1.87 -7.51 -14.18
CA LEU A 83 3.14 -7.10 -14.79
C LEU A 83 4.09 -8.27 -15.14
N GLY A 84 3.75 -9.50 -14.72
CA GLY A 84 4.59 -10.68 -14.95
C GLY A 84 5.96 -10.57 -14.29
N LEU A 85 6.02 -9.97 -13.09
CA LEU A 85 7.26 -9.80 -12.31
C LEU A 85 7.85 -11.16 -11.95
N ASP A 86 9.18 -11.20 -11.79
CA ASP A 86 9.86 -12.38 -11.26
C ASP A 86 9.47 -12.60 -9.80
N GLU A 87 9.36 -11.52 -9.02
CA GLU A 87 8.91 -11.55 -7.63
C GLU A 87 8.05 -10.33 -7.29
N PHE A 88 7.01 -10.55 -6.48
CA PHE A 88 6.26 -9.49 -5.81
C PHE A 88 6.15 -9.81 -4.33
N HIS A 89 6.61 -8.88 -3.48
CA HIS A 89 6.54 -8.99 -2.03
C HIS A 89 5.56 -7.96 -1.49
N GLN A 90 4.48 -8.46 -0.87
CA GLN A 90 3.53 -7.61 -0.19
C GLN A 90 4.07 -7.23 1.20
N ALA A 91 4.89 -6.19 1.26
CA ALA A 91 5.68 -5.86 2.45
C ALA A 91 6.04 -4.36 2.53
N TRP A 92 6.29 -3.89 3.74
CA TRP A 92 6.91 -2.59 4.01
C TRP A 92 8.43 -2.72 3.99
N ALA A 93 9.13 -1.75 3.41
CA ALA A 93 10.57 -1.62 3.59
C ALA A 93 10.83 -0.78 4.84
N SER A 94 11.43 -1.40 5.86
CA SER A 94 11.68 -0.76 7.15
C SER A 94 13.09 -0.18 7.27
N ASP A 95 14.08 -0.77 6.58
CA ASP A 95 15.46 -0.30 6.58
C ASP A 95 16.19 -0.67 5.28
N ILE A 96 17.24 0.09 4.93
CA ILE A 96 18.05 -0.12 3.73
C ILE A 96 19.53 -0.01 4.08
N ASP A 97 20.25 -1.11 3.90
CA ASP A 97 21.71 -1.13 4.00
C ASP A 97 22.32 -0.96 2.59
N PHE A 98 22.83 0.24 2.32
CA PHE A 98 23.46 0.57 1.04
C PHE A 98 24.86 -0.05 0.87
N ALA A 99 25.55 -0.35 1.97
CA ALA A 99 26.90 -0.92 1.92
C ALA A 99 26.83 -2.40 1.54
N ASN A 100 25.90 -3.14 2.17
CA ASN A 100 25.69 -4.56 1.89
C ASN A 100 24.64 -4.82 0.80
N LYS A 101 23.99 -3.76 0.30
CA LYS A 101 22.92 -3.81 -0.70
C LYS A 101 21.77 -4.74 -0.31
N THR A 102 21.29 -4.59 0.92
CA THR A 102 20.16 -5.34 1.46
C THR A 102 19.05 -4.40 1.91
N ILE A 103 17.83 -4.91 1.93
CA ILE A 103 16.63 -4.22 2.37
C ILE A 103 15.95 -5.11 3.39
N ARG A 104 15.65 -4.55 4.57
CA ARG A 104 14.83 -5.22 5.57
C ARG A 104 13.37 -4.96 5.29
N LEU A 105 12.60 -6.03 5.22
CA LEU A 105 11.19 -6.02 4.89
C LEU A 105 10.35 -6.55 6.04
N GLU A 106 9.19 -5.95 6.25
CA GLU A 106 8.14 -6.42 7.14
C GLU A 106 6.94 -6.86 6.30
N ALA A 107 6.60 -8.15 6.33
CA ALA A 107 5.48 -8.66 5.54
C ALA A 107 4.16 -7.97 5.94
N ASN A 108 3.39 -7.48 4.97
CA ASN A 108 2.04 -6.99 5.25
C ASN A 108 1.08 -8.18 5.29
N THR A 109 0.72 -8.60 6.50
CA THR A 109 -0.22 -9.70 6.76
C THR A 109 -1.68 -9.22 6.87
N MET A 110 -1.91 -7.91 6.77
CA MET A 110 -3.24 -7.30 6.88
C MET A 110 -3.84 -7.05 5.48
N SER A 111 -5.17 -6.98 5.40
CA SER A 111 -5.89 -6.69 4.14
C SER A 111 -5.36 -5.43 3.45
N ASP A 112 -5.41 -5.37 2.10
CA ASP A 112 -4.94 -4.29 1.20
C ASP A 112 -5.44 -2.86 1.50
N THR A 113 -6.23 -2.68 2.56
CA THR A 113 -6.77 -1.40 2.99
C THR A 113 -5.69 -0.63 3.75
N ALA A 114 -4.86 0.12 3.03
CA ALA A 114 -3.81 0.98 3.60
C ALA A 114 -4.33 2.18 4.44
N GLY A 115 -5.61 2.18 4.83
CA GLY A 115 -6.27 3.24 5.57
C GLY A 115 -7.07 2.77 6.79
N THR A 116 -7.21 1.46 7.05
CA THR A 116 -8.03 1.04 8.19
C THR A 116 -7.30 1.33 9.49
N LYS A 117 -7.76 2.37 10.19
CA LYS A 117 -7.70 2.49 11.64
C LYS A 117 -8.49 1.33 12.28
N THR A 118 -8.12 0.07 12.02
CA THR A 118 -8.61 -1.05 12.83
C THR A 118 -7.88 -0.96 14.16
N SER A 119 -8.51 -0.25 15.08
CA SER A 119 -8.40 -0.43 16.52
C SER A 119 -8.76 -1.88 16.86
N THR A 120 -7.84 -2.82 16.61
CA THR A 120 -7.86 -4.09 17.32
C THR A 120 -7.31 -3.85 18.73
N LEU A 121 -7.94 -4.45 19.74
CA LEU A 121 -7.54 -4.45 21.15
C LEU A 121 -6.13 -5.04 21.42
N ARG A 122 -5.39 -5.37 20.37
CA ARG A 122 -3.97 -5.71 20.36
C ARG A 122 -3.36 -4.79 19.29
N GLY A 123 -2.32 -4.05 19.67
CA GLY A 123 -1.62 -3.11 18.78
C GLY A 123 -1.17 -3.74 17.46
N PRO A 124 -0.58 -2.97 16.54
CA PRO A 124 -0.21 -3.47 15.21
C PRO A 124 0.63 -4.74 15.35
N VAL A 125 0.07 -5.87 14.91
CA VAL A 125 0.80 -7.14 14.87
C VAL A 125 1.81 -7.00 13.76
N LYS A 126 3.07 -6.77 14.14
CA LYS A 126 4.15 -6.72 13.17
C LYS A 126 4.20 -8.00 12.36
N GLY A 127 4.39 -7.85 11.06
CA GLY A 127 4.62 -8.99 10.18
C GLY A 127 5.97 -9.66 10.46
N PRO A 128 6.15 -10.91 9.98
CA PRO A 128 7.49 -11.50 9.97
C PRO A 128 8.45 -10.62 9.15
N GLU A 129 9.64 -10.41 9.69
CA GLU A 129 10.71 -9.66 9.03
C GLU A 129 11.62 -10.59 8.21
N PHE A 130 12.12 -10.09 7.09
CA PHE A 130 13.05 -10.80 6.23
C PHE A 130 13.85 -9.82 5.37
N ASP A 131 15.05 -10.24 4.95
CA ASP A 131 15.94 -9.40 4.16
C ASP A 131 15.94 -9.84 2.68
N ILE A 132 16.04 -8.88 1.77
CA ILE A 132 16.26 -9.09 0.35
C ILE A 132 17.46 -8.28 -0.12
N SER A 133 18.33 -8.90 -0.93
CA SER A 133 19.43 -8.19 -1.59
C SER A 133 19.04 -7.63 -2.96
N TYR A 134 19.81 -6.66 -3.44
CA TYR A 134 19.62 -6.02 -4.74
C TYR A 134 20.94 -5.71 -5.45
N ASP A 135 20.91 -5.68 -6.78
CA ASP A 135 22.00 -5.09 -7.57
C ASP A 135 21.74 -3.61 -7.84
N LYS A 136 20.47 -3.30 -8.16
CA LYS A 136 19.94 -1.95 -8.37
C LYS A 136 18.68 -1.75 -7.53
N LEU A 137 18.61 -0.61 -6.86
CA LEU A 137 17.47 -0.23 -6.03
C LEU A 137 16.80 1.02 -6.60
N VAL A 138 15.48 0.97 -6.70
CA VAL A 138 14.63 2.10 -7.07
C VAL A 138 13.69 2.41 -5.92
N ILE A 139 13.78 3.61 -5.38
CA ILE A 139 12.92 4.08 -4.27
C ILE A 139 11.78 4.91 -4.86
N ALA A 140 10.56 4.36 -4.87
CA ALA A 140 9.35 4.95 -5.44
C ALA A 140 8.15 4.86 -4.47
N VAL A 141 8.41 4.97 -3.16
CA VAL A 141 7.43 4.75 -2.08
C VAL A 141 6.39 5.88 -1.94
N GLY A 142 6.62 7.03 -2.59
CA GLY A 142 5.73 8.18 -2.52
C GLY A 142 5.85 8.94 -1.20
N CYS A 143 4.72 9.45 -0.70
CA CYS A 143 4.64 10.23 0.54
C CYS A 143 3.36 9.94 1.31
N TYR A 144 3.32 10.36 2.57
CA TYR A 144 2.14 10.32 3.43
C TYR A 144 1.41 11.66 3.45
N SER A 145 0.13 11.64 3.85
CA SER A 145 -0.63 12.85 4.14
C SER A 145 0.00 13.57 5.34
N GLN A 146 0.18 14.89 5.21
CA GLN A 146 0.73 15.71 6.27
C GLN A 146 -0.40 16.36 7.06
N THR A 147 -0.37 16.24 8.39
CA THR A 147 -1.34 16.88 9.30
C THR A 147 -0.87 18.24 9.82
N PHE A 148 0.40 18.57 9.57
CA PHE A 148 1.06 19.80 10.03
C PHE A 148 1.02 19.99 11.56
N GLY A 149 0.84 18.91 12.31
CA GLY A 149 0.71 18.96 13.77
C GLY A 149 -0.61 19.55 14.26
N ILE A 150 -1.60 19.75 13.37
CA ILE A 150 -2.92 20.25 13.75
C ILE A 150 -3.65 19.17 14.53
N GLU A 151 -4.01 19.48 15.77
CA GLU A 151 -4.75 18.59 16.65
C GLU A 151 -6.11 18.23 16.04
N GLY A 152 -6.51 16.97 16.18
CA GLY A 152 -7.79 16.48 15.67
C GLY A 152 -7.81 16.06 14.20
N VAL A 153 -6.88 16.53 13.35
CA VAL A 153 -6.86 16.16 11.92
C VAL A 153 -6.64 14.66 11.75
N ALA A 154 -5.64 14.09 12.43
CA ALA A 154 -5.36 12.66 12.34
C ALA A 154 -6.52 11.80 12.86
N GLN A 155 -7.31 12.30 13.81
CA GLN A 155 -8.39 11.59 14.48
C GLN A 155 -9.70 11.67 13.68
N HIS A 156 -10.07 12.87 13.20
CA HIS A 156 -11.40 13.18 12.69
C HIS A 156 -11.49 13.38 11.18
N ALA A 157 -10.40 13.80 10.53
CA ALA A 157 -10.37 13.98 9.08
C ALA A 157 -10.22 12.64 8.35
N ASN A 158 -10.68 12.61 7.11
CA ASN A 158 -10.40 11.53 6.17
C ASN A 158 -9.36 12.02 5.16
N PHE A 159 -8.36 11.19 4.86
CA PHE A 159 -7.46 11.44 3.74
C PHE A 159 -8.03 10.80 2.47
N LEU A 160 -7.41 11.04 1.32
CA LEU A 160 -7.80 10.43 0.04
C LEU A 160 -6.54 10.08 -0.77
N ARG A 161 -5.95 8.92 -0.48
CA ARG A 161 -4.68 8.44 -1.05
C ARG A 161 -4.80 7.04 -1.66
N ASP A 162 -5.78 6.27 -1.21
CA ASP A 162 -6.09 4.93 -1.70
C ASP A 162 -7.60 4.73 -1.90
N VAL A 163 -7.97 3.63 -2.55
CA VAL A 163 -9.36 3.19 -2.66
C VAL A 163 -9.98 2.84 -1.31
N GLY A 164 -9.18 2.43 -0.33
CA GLY A 164 -9.63 2.24 1.06
C GLY A 164 -10.17 3.54 1.64
N ASP A 165 -9.40 4.62 1.51
CA ASP A 165 -9.82 5.94 1.95
C ASP A 165 -11.08 6.43 1.22
N ALA A 166 -11.14 6.21 -0.10
CA ALA A 166 -12.30 6.57 -0.89
C ALA A 166 -13.57 5.84 -0.42
N ARG A 167 -13.43 4.55 -0.06
CA ARG A 167 -14.51 3.74 0.51
C ARG A 167 -14.94 4.26 1.88
N ASP A 168 -13.99 4.61 2.75
CA ASP A 168 -14.29 5.12 4.09
C ASP A 168 -15.04 6.45 4.03
N ILE A 169 -14.63 7.36 3.13
CA ILE A 169 -15.36 8.61 2.86
C ILE A 169 -16.78 8.31 2.39
N ARG A 170 -16.94 7.41 1.40
CA ARG A 170 -18.26 7.03 0.87
C ARG A 170 -19.18 6.52 1.98
N LEU A 171 -18.67 5.61 2.80
CA LEU A 171 -19.42 5.02 3.92
C LEU A 171 -19.80 6.08 4.96
N LYS A 172 -18.89 7.02 5.28
CA LYS A 172 -19.17 8.10 6.23
C LYS A 172 -20.27 9.03 5.72
N VAL A 173 -20.25 9.39 4.43
CA VAL A 173 -21.30 10.20 3.80
C VAL A 173 -22.65 9.48 3.80
N LEU A 174 -22.69 8.21 3.39
CA LEU A 174 -23.92 7.42 3.40
C LEU A 174 -24.48 7.27 4.82
N THR A 175 -23.62 6.99 5.79
CA THR A 175 -24.02 6.90 7.21
C THR A 175 -24.58 8.21 7.73
N ALA A 176 -24.04 9.35 7.27
CA ALA A 176 -24.57 10.66 7.64
C ALA A 176 -25.98 10.88 7.09
N PHE A 177 -26.25 10.46 5.85
CA PHE A 177 -27.60 10.52 5.26
C PHE A 177 -28.60 9.66 6.03
N GLU A 178 -28.27 8.39 6.30
CA GLU A 178 -29.16 7.49 7.07
C GLU A 178 -29.47 8.04 8.47
N ARG A 179 -28.47 8.60 9.16
CA ARG A 179 -28.66 9.19 10.50
C ARG A 179 -29.46 10.50 10.47
N ALA A 180 -29.36 11.25 9.39
CA ALA A 180 -30.07 12.51 9.21
C ALA A 180 -31.56 12.32 8.95
N ASP A 181 -31.94 11.17 8.37
CA ASP A 181 -33.31 10.83 7.99
C ASP A 181 -34.12 10.17 9.12
N LEU A 182 -33.48 9.81 10.23
CA LEU A 182 -34.20 9.19 11.35
C LEU A 182 -35.27 10.13 11.94
N PRO A 183 -36.48 9.62 12.27
CA PRO A 183 -37.54 10.42 12.90
C PRO A 183 -37.14 11.04 14.25
N SER A 184 -36.15 10.45 14.93
CA SER A 184 -35.62 10.92 16.20
C SER A 184 -34.58 12.04 16.08
N THR A 185 -34.13 12.36 14.87
CA THR A 185 -33.08 13.35 14.64
C THR A 185 -33.66 14.76 14.55
N THR A 186 -33.20 15.63 15.44
CA THR A 186 -33.60 17.06 15.49
C THR A 186 -33.05 17.84 14.30
N ASP A 187 -33.65 18.99 13.96
CA ASP A 187 -33.16 19.86 12.88
C ASP A 187 -31.73 20.36 13.12
N ALA A 188 -31.34 20.58 14.39
CA ALA A 188 -29.98 20.98 14.74
C ALA A 188 -28.97 19.88 14.42
N GLN A 189 -29.24 18.63 14.83
CA GLN A 189 -28.40 17.47 14.52
C GLN A 189 -28.36 17.19 13.01
N ARG A 190 -29.47 17.37 12.30
CA ARG A 190 -29.52 17.21 10.84
C ARG A 190 -28.57 18.18 10.13
N ARG A 191 -28.54 19.45 10.55
CA ARG A 191 -27.60 20.44 10.00
C ARG A 191 -26.14 20.05 10.25
N GLU A 192 -25.83 19.49 11.42
CA GLU A 192 -24.48 19.02 11.73
C GLU A 192 -24.08 17.81 10.89
N LEU A 193 -24.94 16.80 10.80
CA LEU A 193 -24.69 15.57 10.03
C LEU A 193 -24.49 15.83 8.53
N LEU A 194 -25.19 16.83 7.99
CA LEU A 194 -25.14 17.20 6.57
C LEU A 194 -24.11 18.30 6.27
N SER A 195 -23.23 18.61 7.21
CA SER A 195 -22.11 19.54 7.00
C SER A 195 -20.86 18.77 6.54
N PHE A 196 -20.37 19.10 5.36
CA PHE A 196 -19.16 18.51 4.79
C PHE A 196 -18.12 19.60 4.52
N ALA A 197 -16.92 19.42 5.06
CA ALA A 197 -15.76 20.27 4.82
C ALA A 197 -14.66 19.47 4.10
N ILE A 198 -14.04 20.09 3.10
CA ILE A 198 -12.98 19.52 2.26
C ILE A 198 -11.72 20.35 2.45
#